data_AF-A0A2N9G7K8-F1
#
_entry.id   AF-A0A2N9G7K8-F1
#
_cell.length_a   1.000
_cell.length_b   1.000
_cell.length_c   1.000
_cell.angle_alpha   90.00
_cell.angle_beta   90.00
_cell.angle_gamma   90.00
#
_symmetry.space_group_name_H-M   'P 1'
#
loop_
_entity.id
_entity.type
_entity.pdbx_description
1 polymer ?
#
loop_
_entity_poly.entity_id
_entity_poly.type
_entity_poly.pdbx_seq_one_letter_code
_entity_poly.pdbx_strand_id
1 'polypeptide(L)'
;MENADVFLGLHDFLERMRQPSAADFVKSIKSFIVSFSNNAPDPEKDSAAVQEFLTKMEVAFRAHPLWAGCSEEELESAGEVSYWKLT
;
A
#
# COMPACT_ATOMS: atom_id res chain seq x y z
N MET A 1 -4.01 -4.08 -23.63
CA MET A 1 -2.83 -4.86 -23.18
C MET A 1 -2.46 -4.43 -21.76
N GLU A 2 -3.39 -3.84 -21.00
CA GLU A 2 -3.07 -3.15 -19.73
C GLU A 2 -3.09 -4.05 -18.48
N ASN A 3 -3.77 -5.21 -18.50
CA ASN A 3 -3.84 -6.08 -17.32
C ASN A 3 -2.49 -6.75 -16.99
N ALA A 4 -1.64 -7.02 -17.98
CA ALA A 4 -0.37 -7.70 -17.76
C ALA A 4 0.62 -6.80 -16.99
N ASP A 5 0.69 -5.52 -17.35
CA ASP A 5 1.58 -4.54 -16.72
C ASP A 5 1.21 -4.26 -15.25
N VAL A 6 -0.09 -4.23 -14.92
CA VAL A 6 -0.56 -4.09 -13.52
C VAL A 6 -0.18 -5.30 -12.67
N PHE A 7 -0.31 -6.52 -13.20
CA PHE A 7 0.08 -7.73 -12.48
C PHE A 7 1.59 -7.84 -12.31
N LEU A 8 2.38 -7.37 -13.27
CA LEU A 8 3.84 -7.28 -13.18
C LEU A 8 4.26 -6.25 -12.12
N GLY A 9 3.66 -5.05 -12.13
CA GLY A 9 3.93 -4.02 -11.12
C GLY A 9 3.60 -4.45 -9.68
N LEU A 10 2.49 -5.18 -9.49
CA LEU A 10 2.15 -5.75 -8.18
C LEU A 10 3.13 -6.83 -7.73
N HIS A 11 3.54 -7.73 -8.63
CA HIS A 11 4.52 -8.76 -8.31
C HIS A 11 5.85 -8.13 -7.84
N ASP A 12 6.35 -7.14 -8.59
CA ASP A 12 7.59 -6.45 -8.26
C ASP A 12 7.48 -5.65 -6.97
N PHE A 13 6.32 -5.05 -6.70
CA PHE A 13 6.04 -4.40 -5.42
C PHE A 13 6.10 -5.40 -4.26
N LEU A 14 5.45 -6.56 -4.39
CA LEU A 14 5.46 -7.60 -3.35
C LEU A 14 6.85 -8.21 -3.13
N GLU A 15 7.65 -8.34 -4.19
CA GLU A 15 9.02 -8.80 -4.07
C GLU A 15 9.90 -7.76 -3.35
N ARG A 16 9.72 -6.47 -3.61
CA ARG A 16 10.37 -5.39 -2.85
C ARG A 16 9.95 -5.39 -1.37
N MET A 17 8.67 -5.68 -1.08
CA MET A 17 8.17 -5.84 0.29
C MET A 17 8.79 -7.02 1.06
N ARG A 18 9.39 -8.00 0.38
CA ARG A 18 10.10 -9.13 1.01
C ARG A 18 11.53 -8.80 1.39
N GLN A 19 12.09 -7.69 0.90
CA GLN A 19 13.46 -7.32 1.21
C GLN A 19 13.59 -6.89 2.69
N PRO A 20 14.71 -7.21 3.37
CA PRO A 20 14.93 -6.79 4.76
C PRO A 20 14.82 -5.27 4.98
N SER A 21 15.20 -4.49 3.97
CA SER A 21 15.11 -3.03 3.93
C SER A 21 13.68 -2.49 3.91
N ALA A 22 12.67 -3.33 3.60
CA ALA A 22 11.24 -2.98 3.68
C ALA A 22 10.59 -3.45 5.00
N ALA A 23 11.35 -4.05 5.93
CA ALA A 23 10.79 -4.66 7.15
C ALA A 23 9.97 -3.69 8.01
N ASP A 24 10.37 -2.42 8.07
CA ASP A 24 9.64 -1.39 8.82
C ASP A 24 8.27 -1.09 8.22
N PHE A 25 8.12 -1.14 6.89
CA PHE A 25 6.82 -1.03 6.23
C PHE A 25 5.93 -2.23 6.56
N VAL A 26 6.46 -3.45 6.46
CA VAL A 26 5.73 -4.67 6.82
C VAL A 26 5.25 -4.61 8.27
N LYS A 27 6.10 -4.12 9.18
CA LYS A 27 5.75 -3.95 10.60
C LYS A 27 4.68 -2.88 10.79
N SER A 28 4.79 -1.75 10.11
CA SER A 28 3.80 -0.66 10.14
C SER A 28 2.42 -1.15 9.70
N ILE A 29 2.36 -1.86 8.56
CA ILE A 29 1.11 -2.43 8.02
C ILE A 29 0.49 -3.44 9.00
N LYS A 30 1.28 -4.37 9.52
CA LYS A 30 0.79 -5.35 10.52
C LYS A 30 0.28 -4.66 11.78
N SER A 31 1.00 -3.66 12.26
CA SER A 31 0.60 -2.89 13.44
C SER A 31 -0.71 -2.12 13.21
N PHE A 32 -0.89 -1.53 12.04
CA PHE A 32 -2.13 -0.87 11.67
C PHE A 32 -3.30 -1.85 11.67
N ILE A 33 -3.18 -3.01 11.01
CA ILE A 33 -4.24 -4.03 10.96
C ILE A 33 -4.65 -4.50 12.36
N VAL A 34 -3.68 -4.77 13.23
CA VAL A 34 -3.94 -5.19 14.62
C VAL A 34 -4.64 -4.08 15.40
N SER A 35 -4.15 -2.84 15.30
CA SER A 35 -4.76 -1.70 15.99
C SER A 35 -6.19 -1.42 15.49
N PHE A 36 -6.38 -1.49 14.17
CA PHE A 36 -7.66 -1.24 13.51
C PHE A 36 -8.71 -2.28 13.93
N SER A 37 -8.33 -3.56 13.98
CA SER A 37 -9.23 -4.65 14.38
C SER A 37 -9.66 -4.60 15.85
N ASN A 38 -8.93 -3.86 16.69
CA ASN A 38 -9.23 -3.72 18.12
C ASN A 38 -10.23 -2.58 18.41
N ASN A 39 -10.52 -1.72 17.41
CA ASN A 39 -11.48 -0.64 17.56
C ASN A 39 -12.92 -1.14 17.40
N ALA A 40 -13.87 -0.44 18.02
CA ALA A 40 -15.28 -0.67 17.73
C ALA A 40 -15.57 -0.23 16.28
N PRO A 41 -16.32 -1.03 15.49
CA PRO A 41 -16.63 -0.69 14.10
C PRO A 41 -17.37 0.65 13.98
N ASP A 42 -16.84 1.55 13.15
CA ASP A 42 -17.38 2.87 12.90
C ASP A 42 -17.04 3.26 11.44
N PRO A 43 -17.97 3.14 10.48
CA PRO A 43 -17.66 3.30 9.06
C PRO A 43 -16.97 4.61 8.69
N GLU A 44 -17.34 5.71 9.34
CA GLU A 44 -16.83 7.05 9.05
C GLU A 44 -15.41 7.21 9.59
N LYS A 45 -15.16 6.74 10.82
CA LYS A 45 -13.80 6.78 11.40
C LYS A 45 -12.88 5.75 10.75
N ASP A 46 -13.41 4.58 10.42
CA ASP A 46 -12.68 3.47 9.81
C ASP A 46 -12.19 3.86 8.41
N SER A 47 -13.07 4.45 7.60
CA SER A 47 -12.69 4.96 6.27
C SER A 47 -11.66 6.07 6.36
N ALA A 48 -11.82 7.04 7.29
CA ALA A 48 -10.83 8.09 7.50
C ALA A 48 -9.46 7.54 7.93
N ALA A 49 -9.43 6.59 8.86
CA ALA A 49 -8.19 5.97 9.35
C ALA A 49 -7.47 5.18 8.25
N VAL A 50 -8.21 4.46 7.41
CA VAL A 50 -7.64 3.74 6.26
C VAL A 50 -7.05 4.73 5.25
N GLN A 51 -7.79 5.79 4.88
CA GLN A 51 -7.31 6.81 3.94
C GLN A 51 -6.04 7.48 4.45
N GLU A 52 -6.01 7.91 5.72
CA GLU A 52 -4.83 8.51 6.34
C GLU A 52 -3.62 7.57 6.32
N PHE A 53 -3.83 6.29 6.66
CA PHE A 53 -2.77 5.29 6.61
C PHE A 53 -2.22 5.11 5.19
N LEU A 54 -3.09 5.01 4.18
CA LEU A 54 -2.69 4.85 2.78
C LEU A 54 -1.90 6.06 2.27
N THR A 55 -2.38 7.29 2.51
CA THR A 55 -1.65 8.52 2.12
C THR A 55 -0.28 8.57 2.77
N LYS A 56 -0.17 8.22 4.06
CA LYS A 56 1.11 8.19 4.76
C LYS A 56 2.06 7.15 4.18
N MET A 57 1.55 5.96 3.86
CA MET A 57 2.34 4.89 3.25
C MET A 57 2.80 5.25 1.84
N GLU A 58 1.96 5.89 1.03
CA GLU A 58 2.30 6.34 -0.31
C GLU A 58 3.47 7.34 -0.30
N VAL A 59 3.39 8.37 0.55
CA VAL A 59 4.47 9.34 0.74
C VAL A 59 5.76 8.64 1.18
N ALA A 60 5.65 7.68 2.11
CA ALA A 60 6.80 6.95 2.61
C ALA A 60 7.41 6.01 1.57
N PHE A 61 6.62 5.35 0.73
CA PHE A 61 7.10 4.54 -0.39
C PHE A 61 7.81 5.42 -1.43
N ARG A 62 7.21 6.54 -1.86
CA ARG A 62 7.82 7.49 -2.80
C ARG A 62 9.18 8.01 -2.31
N ALA A 63 9.34 8.21 -1.00
CA ALA A 63 10.58 8.67 -0.39
C ALA A 63 11.63 7.57 -0.14
N HIS A 64 11.24 6.28 -0.23
CA HIS A 64 12.11 5.18 0.16
C HIS A 64 13.02 4.74 -0.99
N PRO A 65 14.35 4.55 -0.75
CA PRO A 65 15.30 4.19 -1.81
C PRO A 65 14.97 2.91 -2.58
N LEU A 66 14.26 1.96 -1.97
CA LEU A 66 13.79 0.74 -2.65
C LEU A 66 12.74 0.99 -3.73
N TRP A 67 12.04 2.11 -3.67
CA TRP A 67 11.03 2.53 -4.64
C TRP A 67 11.47 3.79 -5.41
N ALA A 68 12.64 4.36 -5.07
CA ALA A 68 13.28 5.42 -5.83
C ALA A 68 13.72 4.88 -7.19
N GLY A 69 13.00 5.24 -8.25
CA GLY A 69 13.21 4.76 -9.62
C GLY A 69 12.03 4.01 -10.23
N CYS A 70 10.95 3.77 -9.47
CA CYS A 70 9.66 3.45 -10.06
C CYS A 70 9.04 4.69 -10.68
N SER A 71 8.43 4.57 -11.86
CA SER A 71 7.69 5.68 -12.47
C SER A 71 6.44 5.99 -11.64
N GLU A 72 5.94 7.23 -11.72
CA GLU A 72 4.72 7.64 -11.01
C GLU A 72 3.52 6.73 -11.39
N GLU A 73 3.52 6.21 -12.62
CA GLU A 73 2.55 5.27 -13.20
C GLU A 73 2.60 3.87 -12.53
N GLU A 74 3.78 3.39 -12.10
CA GLU A 74 3.93 2.10 -11.40
C GLU A 74 3.46 2.18 -9.94
N LEU A 75 3.62 3.35 -9.31
CA LEU A 75 3.16 3.60 -7.95
C LEU A 75 1.64 3.84 -7.90
N GLU A 76 1.08 4.54 -8.88
CA GLU A 76 -0.36 4.77 -9.03
C GLU A 76 -1.11 3.46 -9.34
N SER A 77 -0.58 2.62 -10.24
CA SER A 77 -1.15 1.29 -10.55
C SER A 77 -1.24 0.37 -9.33
N ALA A 78 -0.30 0.46 -8.38
CA ALA A 78 -0.36 -0.30 -7.13
C ALA A 78 -1.45 0.21 -6.16
N GLY A 79 -1.76 1.52 -6.21
CA GLY A 79 -2.82 2.15 -5.43
C GLY A 79 -4.23 1.87 -5.99
N GLU A 80 -4.38 1.88 -7.31
CA GLU A 80 -5.68 1.73 -8.01
C GLU A 80 -6.34 0.35 -7.80
N VAL A 81 -5.59 -0.71 -7.50
CA VAL A 81 -6.15 -2.05 -7.23
C VAL A 81 -7.04 -2.06 -5.97
N SER A 82 -6.93 -1.05 -5.10
CA SER A 82 -7.79 -0.93 -3.91
C SER A 82 -9.21 -0.45 -4.22
N TYR A 83 -9.43 0.20 -5.37
CA TYR A 83 -10.73 0.81 -5.72
C TYR A 83 -11.66 -0.10 -6.53
N TRP A 84 -11.17 -1.16 -7.17
CA TRP A 84 -11.99 -2.05 -8.02
C TRP A 84 -12.46 -3.35 -7.34
N LYS A 85 -12.19 -3.54 -6.04
CA LYS A 85 -12.63 -4.71 -5.26
C LYS A 85 -13.84 -4.44 -4.35
N LEU A 86 -14.40 -3.23 -4.36
CA LEU A 86 -15.55 -2.82 -3.53
C LEU A 86 -16.82 -2.48 -4.33
N THR A 87 -16.91 -2.89 -5.60
CA THR A 87 -18.15 -2.93 -6.39
C THR A 87 -18.31 -4.31 -6.99
#